data_AF-A0A090WQ16-F1
#
_entry.id   AF-A0A090WQ16-F1
#
_cell.length_a   1.000
_cell.length_b   1.000
_cell.length_c   1.000
_cell.angle_alpha   90.00
_cell.angle_beta   90.00
_cell.angle_gamma   90.00
#
_symmetry.space_group_name_H-M   'P 1'
#
loop_
_entity.id
_entity.type
_entity.pdbx_description
1 polymer ?
#
loop_
_entity_poly.entity_id
_entity_poly.type
_entity_poly.pdbx_seq_one_letter_code
_entity_poly.pdbx_strand_id
1 'polypeptide(L)'
;MDLVNPELTIFVKYDIWPNFLNEVKKRKLRAILISAAFRKNQSYFKFYGRNLRNALFAFEHIFTQNESSKTLLESIQYNSVSVSGDTRFDRVTSQLELDNNLDFIETFKDYKLCVVAGSTWPEGEKLLTNYINSRPLDYVKFIIAPHNIKAPHK
;
A
#
# COMPACT_ATOMS: atom_id res chain seq x y z
N MET A 1 1.09 -21.72 17.00
CA MET A 1 -0.15 -21.60 16.20
C MET A 1 -1.31 -22.35 16.82
N ASP A 2 -1.06 -23.33 17.70
CA ASP A 2 -2.08 -24.22 18.24
C ASP A 2 -3.08 -23.52 19.17
N LEU A 3 -2.69 -22.39 19.79
CA LEU A 3 -3.58 -21.58 20.63
C LEU A 3 -4.69 -20.88 19.83
N VAL A 4 -4.36 -20.37 18.63
CA VAL A 4 -5.30 -19.62 17.78
C VAL A 4 -5.94 -20.54 16.74
N ASN A 5 -5.22 -21.56 16.28
CA ASN A 5 -5.66 -22.55 15.28
C ASN A 5 -6.44 -21.95 14.09
N PRO A 6 -5.84 -21.03 13.32
CA PRO A 6 -6.55 -20.32 12.26
C PRO A 6 -6.90 -21.27 11.12
N GLU A 7 -8.14 -21.18 10.63
CA GLU A 7 -8.58 -21.90 9.43
C GLU A 7 -7.95 -21.35 8.14
N LEU A 8 -7.63 -20.05 8.12
CA LEU A 8 -6.97 -19.37 7.01
C LEU A 8 -6.10 -18.22 7.53
N THR A 9 -4.87 -18.12 7.04
CA THR A 9 -3.99 -16.96 7.26
C THR A 9 -3.82 -16.17 5.97
N ILE A 10 -4.07 -14.86 6.01
CA ILE A 10 -3.93 -13.98 4.86
C ILE A 10 -2.70 -13.09 5.06
N PHE A 11 -1.76 -13.15 4.13
CA PHE A 11 -0.58 -12.30 4.09
C PHE A 11 -0.76 -11.20 3.06
N VAL A 12 -0.17 -10.04 3.31
CA VAL A 12 -0.30 -8.88 2.43
C VAL A 12 1.05 -8.48 1.85
N LYS A 13 1.11 -8.40 0.52
CA LYS A 13 2.19 -7.79 -0.24
C LYS A 13 3.58 -8.41 -0.02
N TYR A 14 4.35 -7.91 0.95
CA TYR A 14 5.74 -8.32 1.21
C TYR A 14 5.90 -9.15 2.48
N ASP A 15 4.81 -9.50 3.16
CA ASP A 15 4.84 -10.25 4.41
C ASP A 15 5.16 -11.73 4.20
N ILE A 16 6.38 -12.02 3.74
CA ILE A 16 6.85 -13.38 3.46
C ILE A 16 7.85 -13.76 4.55
N TRP A 17 7.34 -14.42 5.59
CA TRP A 17 8.11 -14.80 6.77
C TRP A 17 8.41 -16.31 6.74
N PRO A 18 9.62 -16.75 6.34
CA PRO A 18 9.90 -18.15 6.05
C PRO A 18 9.66 -19.08 7.24
N ASN A 19 10.04 -18.67 8.45
CA ASN A 19 9.83 -19.46 9.65
C ASN A 19 8.33 -19.67 9.95
N PHE A 20 7.53 -18.63 9.76
CA PHE A 20 6.08 -18.70 9.93
C PHE A 20 5.45 -19.61 8.86
N LEU A 21 5.83 -19.42 7.60
CA LEU A 21 5.33 -20.21 6.47
C LEU A 21 5.73 -21.69 6.58
N ASN A 22 6.92 -21.97 7.12
CA ASN A 22 7.35 -23.34 7.44
C ASN A 22 6.44 -23.97 8.50
N GLU A 23 6.08 -23.23 9.55
CA GLU A 23 5.20 -23.72 10.61
C GLU A 23 3.74 -23.92 10.13
N VAL A 24 3.25 -23.05 9.22
CA VAL A 24 1.97 -23.21 8.51
C VAL A 24 2.00 -24.50 7.69
N LYS A 25 3.02 -24.68 6.86
CA LYS A 25 3.18 -25.87 6.01
C LYS A 25 3.30 -27.15 6.82
N LYS A 26 4.09 -27.15 7.90
CA LYS A 26 4.29 -28.30 8.80
C LYS A 26 2.97 -28.75 9.44
N ARG A 27 2.10 -27.80 9.82
CA ARG A 27 0.78 -28.08 10.41
C ARG A 27 -0.33 -28.27 9.38
N LYS A 28 -0.02 -28.17 8.08
CA LYS A 28 -1.00 -28.21 6.98
C LYS A 28 -2.12 -27.17 7.14
N LEU A 29 -1.77 -26.00 7.69
CA LEU A 29 -2.68 -24.86 7.80
C LEU A 29 -2.75 -24.14 6.46
N ARG A 30 -3.84 -23.38 6.26
CA ARG A 30 -4.10 -22.70 5.00
C ARG A 30 -3.52 -21.29 5.03
N ALA A 31 -2.83 -20.91 3.96
CA ALA A 31 -2.31 -19.56 3.81
C ALA A 31 -2.48 -19.06 2.37
N ILE A 32 -2.83 -17.79 2.21
CA ILE A 32 -2.82 -17.09 0.92
C ILE A 32 -2.03 -15.80 1.03
N LEU A 33 -1.50 -15.32 -0.09
CA LEU A 33 -0.84 -14.02 -0.21
C LEU A 33 -1.63 -13.14 -1.17
N ILE A 34 -2.00 -11.93 -0.74
CA ILE A 34 -2.71 -10.96 -1.58
C ILE A 34 -1.84 -9.76 -1.94
N SER A 35 -2.14 -9.16 -3.10
CA SER A 35 -1.41 -7.99 -3.63
C SER A 35 0.11 -8.21 -3.71
N ALA A 36 0.54 -9.42 -4.06
CA ALA A 36 1.96 -9.77 -4.17
C ALA A 36 2.63 -9.05 -5.34
N ALA A 37 3.83 -8.51 -5.12
CA ALA A 37 4.64 -7.89 -6.15
C ALA A 37 6.09 -8.39 -6.07
N PHE A 38 6.52 -9.10 -7.11
CA PHE A 38 7.82 -9.73 -7.20
C PHE A 38 8.75 -9.01 -8.16
N ARG A 39 10.06 -9.10 -7.89
CA ARG A 39 11.13 -8.58 -8.77
C ARG A 39 12.12 -9.69 -9.06
N LYS A 40 12.59 -9.77 -10.31
CA LYS A 40 13.55 -10.81 -10.77
C LYS A 40 14.85 -10.86 -9.96
N ASN A 41 15.23 -9.79 -9.28
CA ASN A 41 16.43 -9.73 -8.45
C ASN A 41 16.26 -10.29 -7.03
N GLN A 42 15.03 -10.53 -6.57
CA GLN A 42 14.79 -11.14 -5.26
C GLN A 42 15.30 -12.58 -5.21
N SER A 43 15.74 -13.01 -4.03
CA SER A 43 16.40 -14.30 -3.83
C SER A 43 15.51 -15.49 -4.20
N TYR A 44 14.17 -15.38 -4.13
CA TYR A 44 13.22 -16.41 -4.56
C TYR A 44 13.54 -16.96 -5.97
N PHE A 45 13.97 -16.08 -6.87
CA PHE A 45 14.23 -16.38 -8.29
C PHE A 45 15.72 -16.60 -8.60
N LYS A 46 16.57 -16.68 -7.56
CA LYS A 46 18.01 -16.94 -7.69
C LYS A 46 18.34 -18.37 -7.28
N PHE A 47 19.45 -18.89 -7.79
CA PHE A 47 19.89 -20.26 -7.50
C PHE A 47 20.17 -20.46 -5.99
N TYR A 48 20.70 -19.44 -5.31
CA TYR A 48 21.05 -19.47 -3.90
C TYR A 48 19.87 -19.29 -2.94
N GLY A 49 18.68 -18.88 -3.43
CA GLY A 49 17.53 -18.56 -2.58
C GLY A 49 16.57 -19.72 -2.35
N ARG A 50 17.03 -20.98 -2.43
CA ARG A 50 16.16 -22.17 -2.37
C ARG A 50 15.26 -22.21 -1.15
N ASN A 51 15.79 -21.92 0.04
CA ASN A 51 15.02 -21.92 1.28
C ASN A 51 13.90 -20.87 1.26
N LEU A 52 14.23 -19.67 0.76
CA LEU A 52 13.28 -18.57 0.66
C LEU A 52 12.20 -18.87 -0.41
N ARG A 53 12.62 -19.46 -1.54
CA ARG A 53 11.70 -19.96 -2.58
C ARG A 53 10.72 -20.99 -2.02
N ASN A 54 11.21 -21.95 -1.24
CA ASN A 54 10.37 -23.01 -0.65
C ASN A 54 9.29 -22.46 0.29
N ALA A 55 9.53 -21.31 0.93
CA ALA A 55 8.53 -20.65 1.75
C ALA A 55 7.31 -20.18 0.94
N LEU A 56 7.50 -19.78 -0.34
CA LEU A 56 6.38 -19.42 -1.22
C LEU A 56 5.44 -20.61 -1.46
N PHE A 57 5.98 -21.83 -1.48
CA PHE A 57 5.21 -23.07 -1.61
C PHE A 57 4.50 -23.50 -0.31
N ALA A 58 4.38 -22.61 0.68
CA ALA A 58 3.45 -22.77 1.80
C ALA A 58 2.09 -22.10 1.52
N PHE A 59 2.02 -21.19 0.55
CA PHE A 59 0.77 -20.60 0.12
C PHE A 59 -0.04 -21.58 -0.72
N GLU A 60 -1.35 -21.64 -0.48
CA GLU A 60 -2.30 -22.34 -1.35
C GLU A 60 -2.46 -21.59 -2.68
N HIS A 61 -2.53 -20.27 -2.60
CA HIS A 61 -2.67 -19.38 -3.75
C HIS A 61 -1.97 -18.05 -3.51
N ILE A 62 -1.37 -17.48 -4.56
CA ILE A 62 -0.79 -16.14 -4.53
C ILE A 62 -1.55 -15.25 -5.52
N PHE A 63 -2.13 -14.17 -5.02
CA PHE A 63 -2.75 -13.13 -5.84
C PHE A 63 -1.75 -12.00 -6.08
N THR A 64 -1.36 -11.78 -7.33
CA THR A 64 -0.34 -10.79 -7.71
C THR A 64 -0.96 -9.47 -8.17
N GLN A 65 -0.19 -8.39 -8.03
CA GLN A 65 -0.58 -7.07 -8.53
C GLN A 65 -0.55 -6.96 -10.06
N ASN A 66 0.27 -7.78 -10.72
CA ASN A 66 0.54 -7.69 -12.16
C ASN A 66 0.99 -9.03 -12.75
N GLU A 67 0.96 -9.10 -14.09
CA GLU A 67 1.38 -10.26 -14.87
C GLU A 67 2.88 -10.56 -14.72
N SER A 68 3.74 -9.56 -14.61
CA SER A 68 5.19 -9.79 -14.46
C SER A 68 5.53 -10.56 -13.19
N SER A 69 4.82 -10.30 -12.09
CA SER A 69 4.95 -11.08 -10.85
C SER A 69 4.44 -12.50 -11.00
N LYS A 70 3.35 -12.71 -11.75
CA LYS A 70 2.81 -14.03 -12.06
C LYS A 70 3.80 -14.85 -12.88
N THR A 71 4.36 -14.29 -13.95
CA THR A 71 5.40 -14.94 -14.77
C THR A 71 6.64 -15.31 -13.95
N LEU A 72 7.04 -14.48 -12.98
CA LEU A 72 8.15 -14.82 -12.09
C LEU A 72 7.83 -16.05 -11.22
N LEU A 73 6.62 -16.17 -10.69
CA LEU A 73 6.19 -17.34 -9.93
C LEU A 73 6.12 -18.60 -10.80
N GLU A 74 5.58 -18.49 -12.02
CA GLU A 74 5.55 -19.60 -12.98
C GLU A 74 6.97 -20.07 -13.35
N SER A 75 7.94 -19.14 -13.44
CA SER A 75 9.35 -19.48 -13.71
C SER A 75 10.00 -20.37 -12.65
N ILE A 76 9.45 -20.40 -11.44
CA ILE A 76 9.89 -21.30 -10.35
C ILE A 76 8.92 -22.47 -10.13
N GLN A 77 8.03 -22.75 -11.09
CA GLN A 77 7.02 -23.81 -11.05
C GLN A 77 5.93 -23.61 -9.99
N TYR A 78 5.64 -22.36 -9.64
CA TYR A 78 4.49 -22.01 -8.79
C TYR A 78 3.30 -21.59 -9.66
N ASN A 79 2.28 -22.45 -9.76
CA ASN A 79 1.17 -22.29 -10.70
C ASN A 79 -0.16 -21.87 -10.06
N SER A 80 -0.30 -21.95 -8.73
CA SER A 80 -1.50 -21.50 -8.01
C SER A 80 -1.49 -19.98 -7.84
N VAL A 81 -1.59 -19.26 -8.95
CA VAL A 81 -1.41 -17.81 -9.03
C VAL A 81 -2.49 -17.15 -9.89
N SER A 82 -2.94 -15.96 -9.49
CA SER A 82 -3.86 -15.12 -10.27
C SER A 82 -3.50 -13.65 -10.14
N VAL A 83 -3.74 -12.85 -11.19
CA VAL A 83 -3.57 -11.40 -11.11
C VAL A 83 -4.86 -10.79 -10.58
N SER A 84 -4.78 -10.04 -9.47
CA SER A 84 -5.93 -9.38 -8.83
C SER A 84 -5.72 -7.89 -8.57
N GLY A 85 -4.57 -7.33 -8.96
CA GLY A 85 -4.25 -5.92 -8.74
C GLY A 85 -3.80 -5.59 -7.30
N ASP A 86 -3.74 -4.29 -7.02
CA ASP A 86 -3.33 -3.75 -5.73
C ASP A 86 -4.56 -3.24 -4.97
N THR A 87 -4.81 -3.80 -3.79
CA THR A 87 -5.94 -3.43 -2.92
C THR A 87 -5.94 -1.96 -2.49
N ARG A 88 -4.83 -1.25 -2.67
CA ARG A 88 -4.77 0.20 -2.44
C ARG A 88 -5.66 0.98 -3.41
N PHE A 89 -5.93 0.48 -4.61
CA PHE A 89 -6.85 1.15 -5.54
C PHE A 89 -8.30 1.01 -5.10
N ASP A 90 -8.69 -0.17 -4.60
CA ASP A 90 -10.04 -0.39 -4.06
C ASP A 90 -10.35 0.59 -2.92
N ARG A 91 -9.36 0.86 -2.05
CA ARG A 91 -9.48 1.85 -0.98
C ARG A 91 -9.66 3.28 -1.50
N VAL A 92 -9.01 3.64 -2.61
CA VAL A 92 -9.20 4.98 -3.21
C VAL A 92 -10.61 5.10 -3.76
N THR A 93 -11.09 4.08 -4.47
CA THR A 93 -12.44 4.06 -5.02
C THR A 93 -13.49 4.13 -3.91
N SER A 94 -13.37 3.32 -2.86
CA SER A 94 -14.33 3.37 -1.75
C SER A 94 -14.33 4.71 -1.02
N GLN A 95 -13.18 5.39 -0.95
CA GLN A 95 -13.10 6.74 -0.39
C GLN A 95 -13.84 7.80 -1.23
N LEU A 96 -13.95 7.62 -2.55
CA LEU A 96 -14.72 8.52 -3.42
C LEU A 96 -16.24 8.39 -3.18
N GLU A 97 -16.70 7.22 -2.73
CA GLU A 97 -18.12 6.97 -2.42
C GLU A 97 -18.54 7.49 -1.04
N LEU A 98 -17.58 7.79 -0.16
CA LEU A 98 -17.86 8.39 1.14
C LEU A 98 -18.25 9.86 0.97
N ASP A 99 -19.23 10.30 1.76
CA ASP A 99 -19.49 11.73 1.91
C ASP A 99 -18.33 12.38 2.68
N ASN A 100 -17.52 13.13 1.96
CA ASN A 100 -16.36 13.85 2.48
C ASN A 100 -16.65 15.37 2.61
N ASN A 101 -17.93 15.77 2.60
CA ASN A 101 -18.30 17.17 2.73
C ASN A 101 -18.02 17.70 4.15
N LEU A 102 -17.52 18.92 4.20
CA LEU A 102 -17.25 19.65 5.43
C LEU A 102 -17.78 21.08 5.26
N ASP A 103 -18.87 21.42 5.94
CA ASP A 103 -19.60 22.70 5.77
C ASP A 103 -18.68 23.93 5.89
N PHE A 104 -17.71 23.88 6.79
CA PHE A 104 -16.76 24.98 6.99
C PHE A 104 -15.77 25.12 5.83
N ILE A 105 -15.41 24.03 5.15
CA ILE A 105 -14.57 24.04 3.96
C ILE A 105 -15.37 24.57 2.77
N GLU A 106 -16.64 24.20 2.66
CA GLU A 106 -17.52 24.73 1.63
C GLU A 106 -17.67 26.26 1.77
N THR A 107 -17.96 26.72 2.99
CA THR A 107 -18.03 28.15 3.32
C THR A 107 -16.71 28.87 3.04
N PHE A 108 -15.56 28.28 3.39
CA PHE A 108 -14.24 28.87 3.11
C PHE A 108 -13.93 28.96 1.61
N LYS A 109 -14.30 27.92 0.86
CA LYS A 109 -14.06 27.82 -0.59
C LYS A 109 -14.84 28.88 -1.35
N ASP A 110 -16.07 29.19 -0.94
CA ASP A 110 -16.88 30.26 -1.53
C ASP A 110 -16.95 30.17 -3.07
N TYR A 111 -17.24 28.96 -3.58
CA TYR A 111 -17.28 28.64 -5.02
C TYR A 111 -15.99 28.92 -5.82
N LYS A 112 -14.87 29.23 -5.16
CA LYS A 112 -13.57 29.47 -5.80
C LYS A 112 -12.77 28.18 -5.99
N LEU A 113 -11.78 28.22 -6.86
CA LEU A 113 -10.81 27.13 -7.00
C LEU A 113 -10.10 26.95 -5.65
N CYS A 114 -10.11 25.75 -5.08
CA CYS A 114 -9.40 25.46 -3.85
C CYS A 114 -8.27 24.47 -4.09
N VAL A 115 -7.03 24.90 -3.85
CA VAL A 115 -5.84 24.03 -3.90
C VAL A 115 -5.57 23.51 -2.50
N VAL A 116 -5.58 22.19 -2.34
CA VAL A 116 -5.29 21.53 -1.06
C VAL A 116 -3.91 20.87 -1.13
N ALA A 117 -2.99 21.35 -0.29
CA ALA A 117 -1.69 20.76 -0.10
C ALA A 117 -1.73 19.88 1.17
N GLY A 118 -1.91 18.57 0.97
CA GLY A 118 -1.99 17.59 2.06
C GLY A 118 -0.64 16.94 2.37
N SER A 119 -0.42 16.60 3.64
CA SER A 119 0.82 15.98 4.13
C SER A 119 2.09 16.79 3.80
N THR A 120 2.01 18.11 3.94
CA THR A 120 3.14 19.00 3.66
C THR A 120 4.22 18.92 4.74
N TRP A 121 5.45 19.23 4.36
CA TRP A 121 6.59 19.39 5.26
C TRP A 121 7.03 20.87 5.27
N PRO A 122 7.72 21.35 6.32
CA PRO A 122 8.08 22.75 6.49
C PRO A 122 8.77 23.38 5.27
N GLU A 123 9.60 22.63 4.56
CA GLU A 123 10.29 23.08 3.35
C GLU A 123 9.31 23.35 2.20
N GLY A 124 8.34 22.47 2.02
CA GLY A 124 7.27 22.63 1.02
C GLY A 124 6.30 23.74 1.40
N GLU A 125 5.98 23.86 2.69
CA GLU A 125 5.13 24.93 3.23
C GLU A 125 5.74 26.29 2.97
N LYS A 126 7.05 26.45 3.22
CA LYS A 126 7.76 27.71 2.95
C LYS A 126 7.66 28.12 1.48
N LEU A 127 7.78 27.17 0.55
CA LEU A 127 7.63 27.44 -0.88
C LEU A 127 6.19 27.85 -1.23
N LEU A 128 5.21 27.11 -0.70
CA LEU A 128 3.78 27.39 -0.93
C LEU A 128 3.38 28.75 -0.35
N THR A 129 3.75 29.06 0.89
CA THR A 129 3.43 30.36 1.51
C THR A 129 4.10 31.50 0.77
N ASN A 130 5.33 31.33 0.30
CA ASN A 130 6.00 32.34 -0.51
C ASN A 130 5.28 32.58 -1.84
N TYR A 131 4.86 31.52 -2.52
CA TYR A 131 4.07 31.62 -3.75
C TYR A 131 2.73 32.34 -3.52
N ILE A 132 1.98 31.91 -2.51
CA ILE A 132 0.66 32.47 -2.16
C ILE A 132 0.77 33.96 -1.86
N ASN A 133 1.77 34.36 -1.06
CA ASN A 133 1.95 35.74 -0.65
C ASN A 133 2.54 36.64 -1.76
N SER A 134 3.31 36.07 -2.69
CA SER A 134 3.92 36.84 -3.79
C SER A 134 3.01 37.01 -5.02
N ARG A 135 1.98 36.16 -5.15
CA ARG A 135 1.01 36.20 -6.26
C ARG A 135 -0.39 35.99 -5.71
N PRO A 136 -1.02 37.02 -5.11
CA PRO A 136 -2.40 36.91 -4.66
C PRO A 136 -3.29 36.65 -5.88
N LEU A 137 -3.97 35.50 -5.87
CA LEU A 137 -4.98 35.13 -6.84
C LEU A 137 -6.33 35.15 -6.11
N ASP A 138 -7.09 36.24 -6.24
CA ASP A 138 -8.34 36.43 -5.49
C ASP A 138 -9.43 35.38 -5.79
N TYR A 139 -9.24 34.63 -6.88
CA TYR A 139 -10.09 33.54 -7.35
C TYR A 139 -9.61 32.15 -6.91
N VAL A 140 -8.53 32.06 -6.11
CA VAL A 140 -7.98 30.79 -5.60
C VAL A 140 -7.88 30.83 -4.08
N LYS A 141 -8.32 29.75 -3.44
CA LYS A 141 -8.17 29.47 -2.02
C LYS A 141 -7.13 28.37 -1.81
N PHE A 142 -6.38 28.46 -0.72
CA PHE A 142 -5.33 27.48 -0.40
C PHE A 142 -5.59 26.88 0.97
N ILE A 143 -5.54 25.56 1.06
CA ILE A 143 -5.57 24.80 2.33
C ILE A 143 -4.23 24.08 2.45
N ILE A 144 -3.55 24.27 3.57
CA ILE A 144 -2.31 23.57 3.90
C ILE A 144 -2.63 22.63 5.08
N ALA A 145 -2.51 21.32 4.85
CA ALA A 145 -2.68 20.30 5.87
C ALA A 145 -1.32 19.63 6.15
N PRO A 146 -0.61 20.07 7.21
CA PRO A 146 0.76 19.65 7.49
C PRO A 146 0.83 18.17 7.87
N HIS A 147 1.97 17.54 7.59
CA HIS A 147 2.26 16.16 7.99
C HIS A 147 2.36 16.02 9.52
N ASN A 148 2.71 17.10 10.22
CA ASN A 148 2.74 17.17 11.67
C ASN A 148 2.01 18.44 12.16
N ILE A 149 1.02 18.25 13.03
CA ILE A 149 0.24 19.35 13.63
C ILE A 149 0.98 19.93 14.85
N LYS A 150 1.95 19.20 15.41
CA LYS A 150 2.79 19.70 16.51
C LYS A 150 3.88 20.58 15.93
N ALA A 151 4.08 21.75 16.54
CA ALA A 151 5.23 22.58 16.27
C ALA A 151 6.52 21.74 16.47
N PRO A 152 7.53 21.87 15.58
CA PRO A 152 8.82 21.27 15.85
C PRO A 152 9.29 21.76 17.21
N HIS A 153 9.67 20.82 18.10
CA HIS A 153 10.29 21.16 19.37
C HIS A 153 11.51 22.03 19.07
N LYS A 154 11.42 23.32 19.43
CA LYS A 154 12.53 24.27 19.36
C LYS A 154 13.53 23.98 20.47
#